data_AF-A0A932W795-F1
#
_entry.id   AF-A0A932W795-F1
#
_cell.length_a   1.000
_cell.length_b   1.000
_cell.length_c   1.000
_cell.angle_alpha   90.00
_cell.angle_beta   90.00
_cell.angle_gamma   90.00
#
_symmetry.space_group_name_H-M   'P 1'
#
loop_
_entity.id
_entity.type
_entity.pdbx_description
1 polymer ?
#
loop_
_entity_poly.entity_id
_entity_poly.type
_entity_poly.pdbx_seq_one_letter_code
_entity_poly.pdbx_strand_id
1 'polypeptide(L)'
;MKNTYFFSYEKDWRKAPLAFWVHVPIPGTDRLCSPPAPEEIPHKGYLFLHVEFEAHDFVFSSPAQLDHFIDVLASKPLPTSTQLSLRRGQPVGPNSHWLSRLPATVKSPRRREKLVDLLRAIRVDVVNESAGHVFQPKPFVRAT
;
A
#
# COMPACT_ATOMS: atom_id res chain seq x y z
N MET A 1 -1.77 20.97 -4.70
CA MET A 1 -2.38 20.44 -3.46
C MET A 1 -1.24 20.04 -2.55
N LYS A 2 -1.31 20.31 -1.25
CA LYS A 2 -0.29 19.81 -0.32
C LYS A 2 -0.60 18.33 -0.08
N ASN A 3 0.26 17.44 -0.57
CA ASN A 3 0.11 16.01 -0.34
C ASN A 3 0.33 15.77 1.15
N THR A 4 -0.73 15.38 1.87
CA THR A 4 -0.63 15.14 3.32
C THR A 4 -0.40 13.66 3.51
N TYR A 5 0.85 13.31 3.79
CA TYR A 5 1.26 11.97 4.16
C TYR A 5 2.25 12.08 5.33
N PHE A 6 2.32 11.03 6.13
CA PHE A 6 3.29 10.93 7.21
C PHE A 6 3.76 9.47 7.38
N PHE A 7 4.80 9.29 8.19
CA PHE A 7 5.32 7.97 8.52
C PHE A 7 5.09 7.63 9.98
N SER A 8 4.78 6.36 10.24
CA SER A 8 4.73 5.78 11.57
C SER A 8 5.56 4.49 11.61
N TYR A 9 5.69 3.92 12.81
CA TYR A 9 6.39 2.66 13.01
C TYR A 9 5.46 1.65 13.70
N GLU A 10 5.46 0.42 13.20
CA GLU A 10 4.64 -0.66 13.71
C GLU A 10 5.46 -1.93 13.96
N LYS A 11 5.06 -2.73 14.94
CA LYS A 11 5.77 -3.98 15.30
C LYS A 11 5.62 -5.10 14.27
N ASP A 12 4.57 -5.05 13.44
CA ASP A 12 4.30 -6.08 12.44
C ASP A 12 3.80 -5.45 11.16
N TRP A 13 4.56 -5.62 10.07
CA TRP A 13 4.20 -5.12 8.75
C TRP A 13 2.88 -5.69 8.21
N ARG A 14 2.46 -6.86 8.71
CA ARG A 14 1.21 -7.51 8.28
C ARG A 14 -0.04 -6.76 8.71
N LYS A 15 0.08 -5.77 9.60
CA LYS A 15 -1.04 -4.90 9.99
C LYS A 15 -1.56 -4.03 8.85
N ALA A 16 -0.76 -3.75 7.82
CA ALA A 16 -1.25 -3.00 6.67
C ALA A 16 -2.31 -3.82 5.90
N PRO A 17 -3.47 -3.25 5.53
CA PRO A 17 -4.58 -4.02 4.93
C PRO A 17 -4.21 -4.78 3.65
N LEU A 18 -3.22 -4.30 2.90
CA LEU A 18 -2.74 -4.90 1.66
C LEU A 18 -1.63 -5.93 1.87
N ALA A 19 -1.05 -6.00 3.07
CA ALA A 19 0.15 -6.79 3.35
C ALA A 19 -0.03 -8.26 3.00
N PHE A 20 -1.15 -8.84 3.45
CA PHE A 20 -1.53 -10.18 3.05
C PHE A 20 -1.56 -10.25 1.53
N TRP A 21 -2.35 -9.42 0.83
CA TRP A 21 -2.66 -9.51 -0.61
C TRP A 21 -1.46 -9.37 -1.55
N VAL A 22 -0.44 -8.64 -1.12
CA VAL A 22 0.71 -8.31 -1.96
C VAL A 22 1.86 -9.27 -1.70
N HIS A 23 2.20 -9.53 -0.44
CA HIS A 23 3.37 -10.33 -0.10
C HIS A 23 3.01 -11.82 -0.06
N VAL A 24 3.17 -12.50 -1.19
CA VAL A 24 2.85 -13.93 -1.33
C VAL A 24 4.08 -14.77 -0.97
N PRO A 25 3.99 -15.72 -0.01
CA PRO A 25 5.09 -16.60 0.31
C PRO A 25 5.59 -17.39 -0.91
N ILE A 26 6.90 -17.47 -1.08
CA ILE A 26 7.51 -18.28 -2.15
C ILE A 26 7.44 -19.76 -1.71
N PRO A 27 6.89 -20.68 -2.54
CA PRO A 27 6.83 -22.10 -2.21
C PRO A 27 8.21 -22.67 -1.85
N GLY A 28 8.27 -23.44 -0.76
CA GLY A 28 9.53 -24.02 -0.27
C GLY A 28 10.40 -23.07 0.58
N THR A 29 9.90 -21.87 0.92
CA THR A 29 10.57 -20.95 1.85
C THR A 29 9.62 -20.53 2.96
N ASP A 30 10.09 -20.50 4.21
CA ASP A 30 9.25 -20.16 5.36
C ASP A 30 9.15 -18.65 5.61
N ARG A 31 10.03 -17.85 4.98
CA ARG A 31 10.23 -16.44 5.32
C ARG A 31 10.25 -15.49 4.12
N LEU A 32 10.38 -16.00 2.90
CA LEU A 32 10.50 -15.15 1.71
C LEU A 32 9.14 -14.95 1.05
N CYS A 33 8.89 -13.71 0.64
CA CYS A 33 7.70 -13.34 -0.11
C CYS A 33 8.10 -12.76 -1.47
N SER A 34 7.20 -12.86 -2.44
CA SER A 34 7.29 -12.16 -3.71
C SER A 34 5.99 -11.35 -3.94
N PRO A 35 6.05 -10.01 -3.97
CA PRO A 35 7.21 -9.14 -3.66
C PRO A 35 7.71 -9.30 -2.21
N PRO A 36 8.99 -8.97 -1.92
CA PRO A 36 9.57 -9.12 -0.59
C PRO A 36 8.81 -8.29 0.45
N ALA A 37 8.69 -8.83 1.66
CA ALA A 37 8.17 -8.08 2.80
C ALA A 37 9.09 -6.88 3.11
N PRO A 38 8.57 -5.78 3.69
CA PRO A 38 9.41 -4.67 4.08
C PRO A 38 10.41 -5.10 5.15
N GLU A 39 11.58 -4.45 5.14
CA GLU A 39 12.62 -4.70 6.13
C GLU A 39 12.26 -4.08 7.48
N GLU A 40 12.63 -4.78 8.55
CA GLU A 40 12.52 -4.25 9.89
C GLU A 40 13.66 -3.27 10.15
N ILE A 41 13.34 -2.08 10.67
CA ILE A 41 14.34 -1.13 11.14
C ILE A 41 14.70 -1.49 12.58
N PRO A 42 15.99 -1.74 12.88
CA PRO A 42 16.44 -2.09 14.22
C PRO A 42 15.88 -1.13 15.28
N HIS A 43 15.30 -1.70 16.34
CA HIS A 43 14.70 -1.00 17.48
C HIS A 43 13.46 -0.13 17.20
N LYS A 44 13.01 0.00 15.94
CA LYS A 44 11.81 0.77 15.57
C LYS A 44 10.67 -0.10 15.05
N GLY A 45 10.98 -1.24 14.44
CA GLY A 45 10.00 -2.09 13.75
C GLY A 45 9.88 -1.69 12.27
N TYR A 46 8.70 -1.81 11.70
CA TYR A 46 8.44 -1.58 10.28
C TYR A 46 7.91 -0.18 10.01
N LEU A 47 8.41 0.44 8.94
CA LEU A 47 7.99 1.77 8.50
C LEU A 47 6.65 1.69 7.76
N PHE A 48 5.69 2.52 8.18
CA PHE A 48 4.35 2.59 7.60
C PHE A 48 4.13 3.98 7.01
N LEU A 49 3.72 4.02 5.73
CA LEU A 49 3.28 5.23 5.05
C LEU A 49 1.77 5.40 5.29
N HIS A 50 1.39 6.56 5.82
CA HIS A 50 0.01 7.01 5.95
C HIS A 50 -0.26 8.08 4.90
N VAL A 51 -1.32 7.91 4.11
CA VAL A 51 -1.75 8.85 3.08
C VAL A 51 -3.16 9.31 3.40
N GLU A 52 -3.29 10.60 3.69
CA GLU A 52 -4.58 11.22 3.95
C GLU A 52 -5.25 11.62 2.63
N PHE A 53 -6.48 11.17 2.45
CA PHE A 53 -7.32 11.57 1.33
C PHE A 53 -8.76 11.72 1.79
N GLU A 54 -9.24 12.98 1.78
CA GLU A 54 -10.55 13.35 2.31
C GLU A 54 -10.68 12.98 3.79
N ALA A 55 -11.64 12.12 4.15
CA ALA A 55 -11.87 11.65 5.51
C ALA A 55 -11.25 10.25 5.76
N HIS A 56 -10.33 9.81 4.90
CA HIS A 56 -9.77 8.47 4.92
C HIS A 56 -8.25 8.50 5.00
N ASP A 57 -7.70 7.61 5.83
CA ASP A 57 -6.27 7.35 5.94
C ASP A 57 -5.95 6.00 5.27
N PHE A 58 -5.03 6.02 4.31
CA PHE A 58 -4.57 4.85 3.59
C PHE A 58 -3.18 4.46 4.06
N VAL A 59 -3.03 3.22 4.50
CA VAL A 59 -1.82 2.76 5.18
C VAL A 59 -1.14 1.67 4.37
N PHE A 60 0.17 1.84 4.16
CA PHE A 60 1.01 0.92 3.39
C PHE A 60 2.29 0.63 4.16
N SER A 61 2.67 -0.64 4.28
CA SER A 61 3.95 -1.01 4.91
C SER A 61 5.07 -1.22 3.89
N SER A 62 4.79 -1.17 2.58
CA SER A 62 5.80 -1.30 1.53
C SER A 62 5.42 -0.55 0.23
N PRO A 63 6.39 -0.14 -0.60
CA PRO A 63 6.14 0.41 -1.93
C PRO A 63 5.32 -0.51 -2.82
N ALA A 64 5.57 -1.83 -2.75
CA ALA A 64 4.82 -2.82 -3.54
C ALA A 64 3.32 -2.81 -3.21
N GLN A 65 2.94 -2.51 -1.97
CA GLN A 65 1.53 -2.35 -1.59
C GLN A 65 0.92 -1.09 -2.19
N LEU A 66 1.66 0.03 -2.16
CA LEU A 66 1.24 1.27 -2.78
C LEU A 66 1.05 1.09 -4.30
N ASP A 67 1.99 0.42 -4.97
CA ASP A 67 1.92 0.07 -6.39
C ASP A 67 0.70 -0.76 -6.74
N HIS A 68 0.51 -1.87 -6.02
CA HIS A 68 -0.64 -2.73 -6.23
C HIS A 68 -1.97 -1.97 -6.06
N PHE A 69 -2.06 -1.10 -5.06
CA PHE A 69 -3.23 -0.27 -4.82
C PHE A 69 -3.49 0.70 -5.98
N ILE A 70 -2.44 1.39 -6.46
CA ILE A 70 -2.51 2.28 -7.62
C ILE A 70 -2.97 1.52 -8.86
N ASP A 71 -2.40 0.36 -9.15
CA ASP A 71 -2.72 -0.44 -10.34
C ASP A 71 -4.18 -0.91 -10.33
N VAL A 72 -4.65 -1.42 -9.19
CA VAL A 72 -6.04 -1.85 -9.02
C VAL A 72 -7.00 -0.66 -9.14
N LEU A 73 -6.68 0.48 -8.55
CA LEU A 73 -7.53 1.66 -8.66
C LEU A 73 -7.44 2.34 -10.03
N ALA A 74 -6.36 2.20 -10.78
CA ALA A 74 -6.21 2.81 -12.10
C ALA A 74 -6.95 2.04 -13.21
N SER A 75 -7.25 0.76 -13.00
CA SER A 75 -7.82 -0.10 -14.05
C SER A 75 -9.21 0.37 -14.53
N LYS A 76 -9.52 0.12 -15.80
CA LYS A 76 -10.83 0.42 -16.39
C LYS A 76 -11.31 -0.82 -17.18
N PRO A 77 -12.32 -1.57 -16.71
CA PRO A 77 -13.11 -1.36 -15.49
C PRO A 77 -12.34 -1.65 -14.19
N LEU A 78 -12.89 -1.21 -13.04
CA LEU A 78 -12.40 -1.58 -11.71
C LEU A 78 -12.63 -3.09 -11.51
N PRO A 79 -11.62 -3.90 -11.11
CA PRO A 79 -11.80 -5.31 -10.84
C PRO A 79 -12.70 -5.52 -9.62
N THR A 80 -13.34 -6.68 -9.58
CA THR A 80 -14.10 -7.12 -8.41
C THR A 80 -13.17 -7.71 -7.36
N SER A 81 -13.58 -7.65 -6.08
CA SER A 81 -12.86 -8.35 -5.00
C SER A 81 -12.80 -9.86 -5.24
N THR A 82 -13.80 -10.45 -5.91
CA THR A 82 -13.80 -11.86 -6.34
C THR A 82 -12.67 -12.15 -7.31
N GLN A 83 -12.51 -11.36 -8.36
CA GLN A 83 -11.42 -11.54 -9.33
C GLN A 83 -10.04 -11.43 -8.65
N LEU A 84 -9.86 -10.45 -7.76
CA LEU A 84 -8.59 -10.26 -7.07
C LEU A 84 -8.30 -11.39 -6.07
N SER A 85 -9.32 -11.88 -5.36
CA SER A 85 -9.16 -13.00 -4.42
C SER A 85 -8.85 -14.32 -5.14
N LEU A 86 -9.49 -14.58 -6.28
CA LEU A 86 -9.21 -15.75 -7.11
C LEU A 86 -7.78 -15.74 -7.65
N ARG A 87 -7.26 -14.59 -8.07
CA ARG A 87 -5.87 -14.46 -8.54
C ARG A 87 -4.85 -14.88 -7.49
N ARG A 88 -5.18 -14.71 -6.21
CA ARG A 88 -4.31 -15.12 -5.13
C ARG A 88 -4.31 -16.64 -4.90
N GLY A 89 -5.41 -17.33 -5.20
CA GLY A 89 -5.52 -18.78 -5.02
C GLY A 89 -5.47 -19.27 -3.56
N GLN A 90 -5.87 -18.43 -2.60
CA GLN A 90 -5.93 -18.77 -1.17
C GLN A 90 -7.38 -18.78 -0.69
N PRO A 91 -7.74 -19.52 0.38
CA PRO A 91 -9.13 -19.67 0.85
C PRO A 91 -9.74 -18.40 1.47
N VAL A 92 -9.03 -17.27 1.42
CA VAL A 92 -9.51 -15.99 1.92
C VAL A 92 -10.45 -15.37 0.88
N GLY A 93 -11.73 -15.37 1.22
CA GLY A 93 -12.80 -14.92 0.32
C GLY A 93 -12.84 -13.41 0.04
N PRO A 94 -13.67 -12.99 -0.93
CA PRO A 94 -13.76 -11.61 -1.43
C PRO A 94 -14.14 -10.57 -0.38
N ASN A 95 -14.85 -10.96 0.69
CA ASN A 95 -15.27 -10.07 1.78
C ASN A 95 -14.14 -9.69 2.74
N SER A 96 -13.02 -10.40 2.66
CA SER A 96 -11.80 -10.09 3.40
C SER A 96 -10.81 -9.25 2.56
N HIS A 97 -11.10 -9.04 1.28
CA HIS A 97 -10.26 -8.27 0.39
C HIS A 97 -10.33 -6.77 0.73
N TRP A 98 -9.19 -6.07 0.71
CA TRP A 98 -9.12 -4.64 1.04
C TRP A 98 -10.08 -3.79 0.17
N LEU A 99 -10.22 -4.14 -1.11
CA LEU A 99 -11.15 -3.46 -2.02
C LEU A 99 -12.61 -3.57 -1.58
N SER A 100 -13.02 -4.65 -0.90
CA SER A 100 -14.38 -4.77 -0.37
C SER A 100 -14.64 -3.78 0.77
N ARG A 101 -13.60 -3.47 1.56
CA ARG A 101 -13.62 -2.54 2.71
C ARG A 101 -13.43 -1.07 2.31
N LEU A 102 -13.00 -0.82 1.08
CA LEU A 102 -12.83 0.53 0.57
C LEU A 102 -14.19 1.26 0.49
N PRO A 103 -14.30 2.51 0.99
CA PRO A 103 -15.53 3.28 0.96
C PRO A 103 -16.09 3.45 -0.46
N ALA A 104 -17.42 3.42 -0.60
CA ALA A 104 -18.09 3.55 -1.90
C ALA A 104 -17.79 4.90 -2.58
N THR A 105 -17.63 5.96 -1.79
CA THR A 105 -17.26 7.31 -2.25
C THR A 105 -15.92 7.31 -2.99
N VAL A 106 -14.92 6.61 -2.44
CA VAL A 106 -13.57 6.47 -3.01
C VAL A 106 -13.57 5.64 -4.29
N LYS A 107 -14.46 4.64 -4.39
CA LYS A 107 -14.60 3.78 -5.58
C LYS A 107 -15.17 4.51 -6.80
N SER A 108 -15.80 5.67 -6.61
CA SER A 108 -16.38 6.43 -7.73
C SER A 108 -15.29 6.86 -8.73
N PRO A 109 -15.54 6.83 -10.06
CA PRO A 109 -14.50 7.04 -11.07
C PRO A 109 -13.68 8.32 -10.86
N ARG A 110 -14.35 9.44 -10.64
CA ARG A 110 -13.70 10.76 -10.45
C ARG A 110 -12.85 10.82 -9.18
N ARG A 111 -13.29 10.19 -8.09
CA ARG A 111 -12.53 10.19 -6.82
C ARG A 111 -11.33 9.25 -6.91
N ARG A 112 -11.53 8.11 -7.54
CA ARG A 112 -10.49 7.13 -7.81
C ARG A 112 -9.35 7.71 -8.66
N GLU A 113 -9.67 8.46 -9.71
CA GLU A 113 -8.66 9.16 -10.52
C GLU A 113 -7.84 10.16 -9.70
N LYS A 114 -8.51 11.00 -8.90
CA LYS A 114 -7.83 11.94 -7.99
C LYS A 114 -6.93 11.23 -6.96
N LEU A 115 -7.40 10.13 -6.39
CA LEU A 115 -6.62 9.35 -5.43
C LEU A 115 -5.41 8.70 -6.11
N VAL A 116 -5.58 8.14 -7.31
CA VAL A 116 -4.47 7.57 -8.09
C VAL A 116 -3.41 8.62 -8.40
N ASP A 117 -3.81 9.82 -8.83
CA ASP A 117 -2.87 10.92 -9.12
C ASP A 117 -2.11 11.37 -7.86
N LEU A 118 -2.82 11.50 -6.73
CA LEU A 118 -2.20 11.81 -5.44
C LEU A 118 -1.18 10.73 -5.03
N LEU A 119 -1.57 9.45 -5.10
CA LEU A 119 -0.72 8.34 -4.70
C LEU A 119 0.50 8.20 -5.60
N ARG A 120 0.38 8.45 -6.91
CA ARG A 120 1.51 8.49 -7.83
C ARG A 120 2.49 9.60 -7.47
N ALA A 121 1.99 10.80 -7.16
CA ALA A 121 2.84 11.91 -6.74
C ALA A 121 3.56 11.60 -5.41
N ILE A 122 2.86 11.02 -4.43
CA ILE A 122 3.46 10.58 -3.17
C ILE A 122 4.50 9.49 -3.43
N ARG A 123 4.20 8.53 -4.30
CA ARG A 123 5.12 7.44 -4.62
C ARG A 123 6.45 7.95 -5.16
N VAL A 124 6.43 8.92 -6.08
CA VAL A 124 7.64 9.58 -6.58
C VAL A 124 8.41 10.25 -5.45
N ASP A 125 7.70 10.77 -4.44
CA ASP A 125 8.29 11.50 -3.33
C ASP A 125 8.95 10.60 -2.26
N VAL A 126 8.39 9.41 -2.04
CA VAL A 126 8.76 8.50 -0.94
C VAL A 126 9.52 7.25 -1.39
N VAL A 127 9.69 7.05 -2.70
CA VAL A 127 10.40 5.91 -3.27
C VAL A 127 11.48 6.43 -4.22
N ASN A 128 12.74 6.10 -3.93
CA ASN A 128 13.88 6.42 -4.80
C ASN A 128 14.00 5.36 -5.91
N GLU A 129 14.31 5.78 -7.14
CA GLU A 129 14.49 4.91 -8.31
C GLU A 129 15.53 3.80 -8.08
N SER A 130 16.56 4.03 -7.25
CA SER A 130 17.62 3.06 -6.99
C SER A 130 17.26 1.98 -5.96
N ALA A 131 16.22 2.19 -5.14
CA ALA A 131 15.89 1.34 -3.99
C ALA A 131 14.40 0.97 -3.92
N GLY A 132 13.76 0.82 -5.08
CA GLY A 132 12.30 0.78 -5.29
C GLY A 132 11.44 -0.21 -4.47
N HIS A 133 12.02 -0.95 -3.52
CA HIS A 133 11.37 -1.84 -2.58
C HIS A 133 11.26 -1.28 -1.14
N VAL A 134 11.85 -0.12 -0.81
CA VAL A 134 11.80 0.49 0.53
C VAL A 134 11.31 1.94 0.49
N PHE A 135 10.49 2.34 1.47
CA PHE A 135 10.11 3.74 1.66
C PHE A 135 11.26 4.56 2.24
N GLN A 136 11.48 5.75 1.72
CA GLN A 136 12.50 6.68 2.19
C GLN A 136 11.81 7.88 2.86
N PRO A 137 11.72 7.91 4.20
CA PRO A 137 11.20 9.08 4.88
C PRO A 137 12.17 10.24 4.65
N LYS A 138 11.67 11.34 4.08
CA LYS A 138 12.49 12.56 3.98
C LYS A 138 12.95 12.98 5.38
N PRO A 139 14.22 13.35 5.56
CA PRO A 139 14.66 13.89 6.82
C PRO A 139 13.79 15.10 7.15
N PHE A 140 13.22 15.12 8.36
CA PHE A 140 12.48 16.27 8.85
C PHE A 140 13.46 17.43 9.00
N VAL A 141 13.59 18.27 7.98
CA VAL A 141 14.35 19.52 8.08
C VAL A 141 13.49 20.47 8.91
N ARG A 142 13.80 20.61 10.20
CA ARG A 142 13.29 21.74 10.99
C ARG A 142 13.79 23.01 10.31
N ALA A 143 12.88 23.80 9.76
CA ALA A 143 13.19 25.19 9.45
C ALA A 143 13.46 25.88 10.79
N THR A 144 14.73 26.24 11.02
CA THR A 144 15.17 27.14 12.09
C THR A 144 14.81 28.56 11.77
#